data_AF-A0A0K2S3M1-F1
#
_entry.id   AF-A0A0K2S3M1-F1
#
_cell.length_a   1.000
_cell.length_b   1.000
_cell.length_c   1.000
_cell.angle_alpha   90.00
_cell.angle_beta   90.00
_cell.angle_gamma   90.00
#
_symmetry.space_group_name_H-M   'P 1'
#
loop_
_entity.id
_entity.type
_entity.pdbx_description
1 polymer ?
#
loop_
_entity_poly.entity_id
_entity_poly.type
_entity_poly.pdbx_seq_one_letter_code
_entity_poly.pdbx_strand_id
1 'polypeptide(L)'
;MNTYTDPAGGNIQYQYNSAGELAEVIYQDNTTRSYLYDDPNAPGLLSGLVDENGNRFATWGYDTQGRAVLSEHAGGAEKTQVSYNADGSVSVTNALGHVQRYTYSRHNGMLKPDVVEGAPCTGFVGGKETYVYDSKGLVSSITDRAGQKRTFTHNDRGLERGRLRKRNLWSLPFLQHRF
;
A
#
# COMPACT_ATOMS: atom_id res chain seq x y z
N MET A 1 19.13 18.40 20.86
CA MET A 1 19.68 18.78 19.54
C MET A 1 20.82 17.85 19.24
N ASN A 2 20.67 17.02 18.21
CA ASN A 2 21.66 16.02 17.83
C ASN A 2 22.26 16.40 16.48
N THR A 3 23.59 16.39 16.38
CA THR A 3 24.30 16.77 15.14
C THR A 3 25.00 15.56 14.57
N TYR A 4 24.88 15.36 13.27
CA TYR A 4 25.69 14.43 12.49
C TYR A 4 26.59 15.24 11.55
N THR A 5 27.89 15.00 11.62
CA THR A 5 28.87 15.63 10.72
C THR A 5 29.43 14.56 9.79
N ASP A 6 29.33 14.78 8.49
CA ASP A 6 29.93 13.90 7.50
C ASP A 6 31.47 14.09 7.42
N PRO A 7 32.20 13.16 6.79
CA PRO A 7 33.66 13.27 6.65
C PRO A 7 34.14 14.47 5.83
N ALA A 8 33.26 15.13 5.06
CA ALA A 8 33.55 16.34 4.29
C ALA A 8 33.31 17.63 5.11
N GLY A 9 32.94 17.51 6.39
CA GLY A 9 32.71 18.62 7.31
C GLY A 9 31.28 19.18 7.25
N GLY A 10 30.40 18.56 6.47
CA GLY A 10 29.02 18.96 6.35
C GLY A 10 28.18 18.49 7.55
N ASN A 11 27.39 19.38 8.14
CA ASN A 11 26.56 19.10 9.31
C ASN A 11 25.06 18.99 8.99
N ILE A 12 24.39 17.97 9.52
CA ILE A 12 22.93 17.87 9.56
C ILE A 12 22.51 17.86 11.03
N GLN A 13 21.57 18.72 11.39
CA GLN A 13 21.10 18.85 12.77
C GLN A 13 19.67 18.34 12.88
N TYR A 14 19.40 17.58 13.92
CA TYR A 14 18.10 17.01 14.24
C TYR A 14 17.58 17.61 15.53
N GLN A 15 16.38 18.19 15.45
CA GLN A 15 15.65 18.72 16.59
C GLN A 15 14.44 17.84 16.90
N TYR A 16 14.20 17.61 18.18
CA TYR A 16 13.09 16.80 18.67
C TYR A 16 12.20 17.67 19.56
N ASN A 17 10.90 17.43 19.53
CA ASN A 17 9.94 18.10 20.41
C ASN A 17 10.03 17.55 21.86
N SER A 18 9.20 18.08 22.77
CA SER A 18 9.17 17.64 24.17
C SER A 18 8.70 16.19 24.35
N ALA A 19 8.01 15.61 23.37
CA ALA A 19 7.60 14.21 23.34
C ALA A 19 8.70 13.28 22.79
N GLY A 20 9.84 13.83 22.36
CA GLY A 20 10.95 13.06 21.78
C GLY A 20 10.76 12.70 20.31
N GLU A 21 9.82 13.33 19.61
CA GLU A 21 9.53 13.11 18.20
C GLU A 21 10.36 14.05 17.34
N LEU A 22 10.85 13.58 16.18
CA LEU A 22 11.64 14.41 15.26
C LEU A 22 10.77 15.57 14.78
N ALA A 23 11.17 16.80 15.05
CA ALA A 23 10.41 18.03 14.74
C ALA A 23 11.04 18.81 13.57
N GLU A 24 12.37 18.85 13.48
CA GLU A 24 13.06 19.59 12.41
C GLU A 24 14.38 18.91 12.04
N VAL A 25 14.69 18.94 10.74
CA VAL A 25 16.02 18.65 10.19
C VAL A 25 16.56 19.95 9.60
N ILE A 26 17.75 20.36 10.02
CA ILE A 26 18.48 21.51 9.47
C ILE A 26 19.62 20.97 8.62
N TYR A 27 19.63 21.34 7.34
CA TYR A 27 20.66 20.96 6.37
C TYR A 27 21.87 21.93 6.40
N GLN A 28 22.92 21.55 5.70
CA GLN A 28 24.22 22.26 5.68
C GLN A 28 24.12 23.69 5.13
N ASP A 29 23.15 23.93 4.25
CA ASP A 29 22.85 25.24 3.66
C ASP A 29 21.90 26.09 4.55
N ASN A 30 21.60 25.62 5.76
CA ASN A 30 20.63 26.17 6.70
C ASN A 30 19.17 26.11 6.22
N THR A 31 18.86 25.40 5.13
CA THR A 31 17.47 25.06 4.82
C THR A 31 16.95 24.07 5.86
N THR A 32 15.64 24.08 6.11
CA THR A 32 15.04 23.22 7.12
C THR A 32 13.84 22.47 6.59
N ARG A 33 13.61 21.29 7.15
CA ARG A 33 12.43 20.47 6.87
C ARG A 33 11.77 20.14 8.20
N SER A 34 10.49 20.49 8.34
CA SER A 34 9.76 20.33 9.60
C SER A 34 8.74 19.21 9.55
N TYR A 35 8.64 18.45 10.63
CA TYR A 35 7.76 17.30 10.79
C TYR A 35 6.68 17.65 11.81
N LEU A 36 5.42 17.52 11.41
CA LEU A 36 4.28 18.00 12.17
C LEU A 36 3.53 16.82 12.81
N TYR A 37 3.12 17.00 14.07
CA TYR A 37 2.28 16.08 14.85
C TYR A 37 1.07 16.88 15.37
N ASP A 38 0.44 17.59 14.44
CA ASP A 38 -0.53 18.66 14.67
C ASP A 38 -2.00 18.23 14.51
N ASP A 39 -2.26 16.93 14.25
CA ASP A 39 -3.63 16.41 14.19
C ASP A 39 -4.15 16.11 15.61
N PRO A 40 -5.13 16.88 16.12
CA PRO A 40 -5.68 16.67 17.46
C PRO A 40 -6.40 15.33 17.62
N ASN A 41 -6.83 14.69 16.53
CA ASN A 41 -7.48 13.38 16.58
C ASN A 41 -6.46 12.22 16.57
N ALA A 42 -5.18 12.53 16.32
CA ALA A 42 -4.10 11.57 16.16
C ALA A 42 -2.82 12.08 16.87
N PRO A 43 -2.87 12.36 18.19
CA PRO A 43 -1.75 12.93 18.91
C PRO A 43 -0.53 12.01 18.84
N GLY A 44 0.62 12.59 18.50
CA GLY A 44 1.90 11.89 18.35
C GLY A 44 2.03 11.06 17.08
N LEU A 45 1.08 11.15 16.14
CA LEU A 45 1.23 10.60 14.80
C LEU A 45 1.66 11.71 13.83
N LEU A 46 2.59 11.39 12.94
CA LEU A 46 3.11 12.32 11.93
C LEU A 46 1.96 12.73 10.99
N SER A 47 1.48 13.96 11.10
CA SER A 47 0.34 14.47 10.35
C SER A 47 0.76 15.37 9.19
N GLY A 48 2.02 15.80 9.14
CA GLY A 48 2.50 16.64 8.04
C GLY A 48 4.01 16.79 7.91
N LEU A 49 4.40 17.30 6.75
CA LEU A 49 5.77 17.63 6.40
C LEU A 49 5.79 19.00 5.74
N VAL A 50 6.61 19.92 6.26
CA VAL A 50 6.88 21.23 5.66
C VAL A 50 8.25 21.17 5.00
N ASP A 51 8.29 21.55 3.72
CA ASP A 51 9.51 21.59 2.93
C ASP A 51 10.40 22.79 3.25
N GLU A 52 11.55 22.84 2.59
CA GLU A 52 12.57 23.88 2.71
C GLU A 52 12.07 25.28 2.31
N ASN A 53 10.93 25.37 1.61
CA ASN A 53 10.30 26.63 1.22
C ASN A 53 9.23 27.09 2.21
N GLY A 54 9.03 26.37 3.32
CA GLY A 54 8.01 26.68 4.31
C GLY A 54 6.59 26.25 3.90
N ASN A 55 6.45 25.46 2.83
CA ASN A 55 5.15 24.97 2.37
C ASN A 55 4.87 23.58 2.92
N ARG A 56 3.62 23.30 3.30
CA ARG A 56 3.19 21.94 3.66
C ARG A 56 3.21 21.07 2.41
N PHE A 57 4.25 20.25 2.31
CA PHE A 57 4.50 19.36 1.19
C PHE A 57 3.72 18.06 1.27
N ALA A 58 3.49 17.52 2.47
CA ALA A 58 2.73 16.29 2.66
C ALA A 58 1.77 16.36 3.85
N THR A 59 0.69 15.61 3.75
CA THR A 59 -0.37 15.46 4.74
C THR A 59 -0.70 13.99 4.92
N TRP A 60 -0.73 13.55 6.17
CA TRP A 60 -1.23 12.24 6.57
C TRP A 60 -2.36 12.40 7.57
N GLY A 61 -3.35 11.52 7.49
CA GLY A 61 -4.50 11.51 8.38
C GLY A 61 -4.80 10.11 8.87
N TYR A 62 -5.40 10.04 10.05
CA TYR A 62 -5.62 8.78 10.77
C TYR A 62 -7.08 8.64 11.24
N ASP A 63 -7.55 7.41 11.39
CA ASP A 63 -8.80 7.15 12.08
C ASP A 63 -8.62 7.10 13.61
N THR A 64 -9.73 6.92 14.34
CA THR A 64 -9.74 6.87 15.81
C THR A 64 -9.00 5.66 16.41
N GLN A 65 -8.58 4.69 15.59
CA GLN A 65 -7.75 3.57 16.00
C GLN A 65 -6.26 3.81 15.66
N GLY A 66 -5.90 5.00 15.17
CA GLY A 66 -4.55 5.35 14.75
C GLY A 66 -4.13 4.73 13.41
N ARG A 67 -5.10 4.24 12.60
CA ARG A 67 -4.79 3.66 11.29
C ARG A 67 -4.80 4.76 10.23
N ALA A 68 -3.84 4.73 9.31
CA ALA A 68 -3.75 5.71 8.24
C ALA A 68 -4.97 5.65 7.30
N VAL A 69 -5.61 6.79 7.06
CA VAL A 69 -6.77 6.94 6.16
C VAL A 69 -6.54 7.95 5.05
N LEU A 70 -5.47 8.75 5.13
CA LEU A 70 -5.10 9.74 4.13
C LEU A 70 -3.58 9.82 3.99
N SER A 71 -3.11 9.93 2.75
CA SER A 71 -1.77 10.41 2.40
C SER A 71 -1.92 11.28 1.16
N GLU A 72 -1.40 12.50 1.18
CA GLU A 72 -1.39 13.37 0.00
C GLU A 72 -0.22 14.35 0.06
N HIS A 73 0.23 14.78 -1.11
CA HIS A 73 1.10 15.93 -1.27
C HIS A 73 0.29 17.22 -1.39
N ALA A 74 1.00 18.35 -1.39
CA ALA A 74 0.42 19.68 -1.56
C ALA A 74 -0.61 19.71 -2.70
N GLY A 75 -1.78 20.31 -2.44
CA GLY A 75 -2.86 20.42 -3.43
C GLY A 75 -3.58 19.10 -3.77
N GLY A 76 -3.39 18.03 -2.99
CA GLY A 76 -4.00 16.72 -3.25
C GLY A 76 -3.25 15.88 -4.29
N ALA A 77 -2.02 16.26 -4.62
CA ALA A 77 -1.15 15.45 -5.46
C ALA A 77 -0.88 14.08 -4.81
N GLU A 78 -0.87 13.02 -5.62
CA GLU A 78 -0.67 11.64 -5.15
C GLU A 78 -1.60 11.19 -4.01
N LYS A 79 -2.76 11.86 -3.87
CA LYS A 79 -3.75 11.55 -2.84
C LYS A 79 -4.14 10.08 -2.85
N THR A 80 -4.09 9.49 -1.67
CA THR A 80 -4.57 8.13 -1.39
C THR A 80 -5.44 8.19 -0.15
N GLN A 81 -6.66 7.66 -0.25
CA GLN A 81 -7.58 7.51 0.87
C GLN A 81 -7.84 6.04 1.15
N VAL A 82 -7.89 5.67 2.43
CA VAL A 82 -8.13 4.30 2.86
C VAL A 82 -9.39 4.27 3.72
N SER A 83 -10.31 3.37 3.39
CA SER A 83 -11.52 3.10 4.17
C SER A 83 -11.48 1.68 4.69
N TYR A 84 -11.50 1.53 6.01
CA TYR A 84 -11.61 0.23 6.68
C TYR A 84 -13.08 -0.09 6.89
N ASN A 85 -13.61 -1.05 6.13
CA ASN A 85 -15.04 -1.34 6.07
C ASN A 85 -15.48 -2.27 7.22
N ALA A 86 -16.76 -2.23 7.57
CA ALA A 86 -17.33 -3.01 8.67
C ALA A 86 -17.26 -4.53 8.45
N ASP A 87 -17.19 -4.99 7.20
CA ASP A 87 -17.03 -6.40 6.83
C ASP A 87 -15.57 -6.88 6.84
N GLY A 88 -14.63 -6.03 7.32
CA GLY A 88 -13.21 -6.35 7.43
C GLY A 88 -12.42 -6.15 6.13
N SER A 89 -13.07 -5.75 5.04
CA SER A 89 -12.37 -5.36 3.81
C SER A 89 -11.79 -3.93 3.91
N VAL A 90 -10.89 -3.59 2.98
CA VAL A 90 -10.29 -2.26 2.88
C VAL A 90 -10.51 -1.71 1.47
N SER A 91 -11.01 -0.48 1.37
CA SER A 91 -11.12 0.25 0.10
C SER A 91 -10.02 1.30 0.02
N VAL A 92 -9.29 1.35 -1.09
CA VAL A 92 -8.24 2.33 -1.38
C VAL A 92 -8.68 3.17 -2.57
N THR A 93 -8.76 4.48 -2.37
CA THR A 93 -9.13 5.45 -3.40
C THR A 93 -7.93 6.29 -3.77
N ASN A 94 -7.56 6.33 -5.04
CA ASN A 94 -6.45 7.15 -5.51
C ASN A 94 -6.88 8.59 -5.85
N ALA A 95 -5.93 9.43 -6.26
CA ALA A 95 -6.15 10.85 -6.57
C ALA A 95 -7.14 11.09 -7.73
N LEU A 96 -7.35 10.09 -8.58
CA LEU A 96 -8.31 10.13 -9.70
C LEU A 96 -9.71 9.66 -9.29
N GLY A 97 -9.93 9.32 -8.01
CA GLY A 97 -11.18 8.78 -7.50
C GLY A 97 -11.40 7.30 -7.81
N HIS A 98 -10.39 6.59 -8.32
CA HIS A 98 -10.51 5.16 -8.60
C HIS A 98 -10.38 4.36 -7.32
N VAL A 99 -11.34 3.46 -7.11
CA VAL A 99 -11.44 2.63 -5.90
C VAL A 99 -11.03 1.20 -6.18
N GLN A 100 -10.11 0.68 -5.37
CA GLN A 100 -9.78 -0.74 -5.27
C GLN A 100 -10.16 -1.27 -3.90
N ARG A 101 -10.82 -2.42 -3.87
CA ARG A 101 -11.27 -3.07 -2.65
C ARG A 101 -10.52 -4.37 -2.43
N TYR A 102 -10.05 -4.56 -1.20
CA TYR A 102 -9.23 -5.67 -0.75
C TYR A 102 -9.97 -6.45 0.34
N THR A 103 -10.17 -7.75 0.15
CA THR A 103 -10.67 -8.65 1.20
C THR A 103 -9.52 -9.48 1.72
N TYR A 104 -9.45 -9.66 3.04
CA TYR A 104 -8.33 -10.33 3.70
C TYR A 104 -8.78 -11.51 4.55
N SER A 105 -7.93 -12.52 4.62
CA SER A 105 -8.01 -13.59 5.63
C SER A 105 -6.64 -13.84 6.25
N ARG A 106 -6.61 -14.53 7.39
CA ARG A 106 -5.36 -15.00 8.01
C ARG A 106 -4.90 -16.30 7.37
N HIS A 107 -3.69 -16.29 6.83
CA HIS A 107 -3.00 -17.46 6.29
C HIS A 107 -1.68 -17.64 7.02
N ASN A 108 -1.54 -18.77 7.73
CA ASN A 108 -0.40 -19.05 8.61
C ASN A 108 -0.11 -17.88 9.59
N GLY A 109 -1.16 -17.41 10.27
CA GLY A 109 -1.09 -16.31 11.24
C GLY A 109 -1.03 -14.90 10.66
N MET A 110 -0.71 -14.73 9.37
CA MET A 110 -0.54 -13.43 8.72
C MET A 110 -1.79 -13.02 7.93
N LEU A 111 -2.20 -11.75 8.05
CA LEU A 111 -3.30 -11.20 7.24
C LEU A 111 -2.81 -11.02 5.79
N LYS A 112 -3.51 -11.59 4.82
CA LYS A 112 -3.16 -11.50 3.39
C LYS A 112 -4.41 -11.27 2.53
N PRO A 113 -4.29 -10.57 1.39
CA PRO A 113 -5.43 -10.31 0.52
C PRO A 113 -5.83 -11.59 -0.23
N ASP A 114 -7.09 -12.02 -0.07
CA ASP A 114 -7.67 -13.11 -0.85
C ASP A 114 -8.27 -12.61 -2.16
N VAL A 115 -8.77 -11.37 -2.15
CA VAL A 115 -9.47 -10.75 -3.27
C VAL A 115 -9.04 -9.31 -3.41
N VAL A 116 -8.72 -8.90 -4.63
CA VAL A 116 -8.56 -7.50 -5.00
C VAL A 116 -9.46 -7.20 -6.19
N GLU A 117 -10.37 -6.26 -6.03
CA GLU A 117 -11.36 -5.91 -7.05
C GLU A 117 -11.49 -4.39 -7.24
N GLY A 118 -11.93 -3.96 -8.41
CA GLY A 118 -12.17 -2.55 -8.70
C GLY A 118 -12.85 -2.36 -10.05
N ALA A 119 -13.47 -1.20 -10.23
CA ALA A 119 -14.03 -0.80 -11.53
C ALA A 119 -12.92 -0.55 -12.54
N PRO A 120 -13.16 -0.77 -13.85
CA PRO A 120 -12.19 -0.40 -14.89
C PRO A 120 -11.95 1.11 -14.87
N CYS A 121 -10.70 1.50 -15.11
CA CYS A 121 -10.29 2.89 -15.23
C CYS A 121 -8.99 3.02 -16.03
N THR A 122 -8.52 4.24 -16.26
CA THR A 122 -7.30 4.46 -17.05
C THR A 122 -6.12 3.70 -16.44
N GLY A 123 -5.54 2.77 -17.19
CA GLY A 123 -4.43 1.91 -16.74
C GLY A 123 -4.85 0.68 -15.91
N PHE A 124 -6.15 0.44 -15.73
CA PHE A 124 -6.67 -0.69 -14.96
C PHE A 124 -7.89 -1.32 -15.64
N VAL A 125 -7.77 -2.60 -16.01
CA VAL A 125 -8.82 -3.32 -16.76
C VAL A 125 -10.11 -3.57 -15.96
N GLY A 126 -10.09 -3.34 -14.65
CA GLY A 126 -11.23 -3.64 -13.78
C GLY A 126 -11.37 -5.14 -13.50
N GLY A 127 -12.34 -5.48 -12.65
CA GLY A 127 -12.64 -6.86 -12.29
C GLY A 127 -11.85 -7.37 -11.08
N LYS A 128 -11.87 -8.69 -10.91
CA LYS A 128 -11.48 -9.38 -9.68
C LYS A 128 -10.23 -10.23 -9.87
N GLU A 129 -9.24 -10.03 -9.03
CA GLU A 129 -8.08 -10.92 -8.87
C GLU A 129 -8.22 -11.69 -7.55
N THR A 130 -7.90 -12.98 -7.56
CA THR A 130 -8.02 -13.85 -6.38
C THR A 130 -6.71 -14.56 -6.09
N TYR A 131 -6.41 -14.69 -4.81
CA TYR A 131 -5.24 -15.37 -4.27
C TYR A 131 -5.70 -16.53 -3.40
N VAL A 132 -5.05 -17.68 -3.57
CA VAL A 132 -5.21 -18.85 -2.71
C VAL A 132 -3.85 -19.18 -2.16
N TYR A 133 -3.79 -19.51 -0.88
CA TYR A 133 -2.57 -19.83 -0.17
C TYR A 133 -2.53 -21.32 0.22
N ASP A 134 -1.33 -21.87 0.37
CA ASP A 134 -1.11 -23.19 0.96
C ASP A 134 -1.07 -23.12 2.50
N SER A 135 -0.90 -24.25 3.16
CA SER A 135 -0.86 -24.34 4.63
C SER A 135 0.32 -23.58 5.25
N LYS A 136 1.38 -23.28 4.50
CA LYS A 136 2.51 -22.45 4.94
C LYS A 136 2.24 -20.96 4.69
N GLY A 137 1.11 -20.62 4.09
CA GLY A 137 0.72 -19.27 3.72
C GLY A 137 1.40 -18.77 2.44
N LEU A 138 2.02 -19.63 1.63
CA LEU A 138 2.59 -19.25 0.34
C LEU A 138 1.50 -19.31 -0.73
N VAL A 139 1.58 -18.46 -1.75
CA VAL A 139 0.54 -18.41 -2.80
C VAL A 139 0.52 -19.71 -3.57
N SER A 140 -0.55 -20.50 -3.47
CA SER A 140 -0.74 -21.73 -4.24
C SER A 140 -1.45 -21.48 -5.55
N SER A 141 -2.25 -20.41 -5.65
CA SER A 141 -2.88 -20.00 -6.91
C SER A 141 -3.21 -18.51 -6.99
N ILE A 142 -3.12 -17.96 -8.21
CA ILE A 142 -3.63 -16.64 -8.57
C ILE A 142 -4.58 -16.80 -9.75
N THR A 143 -5.80 -16.30 -9.63
CA THR A 143 -6.68 -16.09 -10.79
C THR A 143 -6.70 -14.60 -11.09
N ASP A 144 -6.20 -14.21 -12.26
CA ASP A 144 -6.16 -12.80 -12.64
C ASP A 144 -7.54 -12.29 -13.08
N ARG A 145 -7.61 -10.98 -13.37
CA ARG A 145 -8.84 -10.28 -13.76
C ARG A 145 -9.42 -10.75 -15.10
N ALA A 146 -8.61 -11.40 -15.95
CA ALA A 146 -9.05 -12.02 -17.18
C ALA A 146 -9.50 -13.49 -16.98
N GLY A 147 -9.59 -13.94 -15.72
CA GLY A 147 -9.95 -15.30 -15.36
C GLY A 147 -8.85 -16.33 -15.61
N GLN A 148 -7.62 -15.91 -15.93
CA GLN A 148 -6.52 -16.84 -16.17
C GLN A 148 -5.94 -17.30 -14.85
N LYS A 149 -5.88 -18.63 -14.67
CA LYS A 149 -5.42 -19.22 -13.43
C LYS A 149 -3.97 -19.69 -13.54
N ARG A 150 -3.18 -19.29 -12.55
CA ARG A 150 -1.80 -19.72 -12.33
C ARG A 150 -1.74 -20.47 -11.02
N THR A 151 -1.05 -21.60 -11.00
CA THR A 151 -0.82 -22.39 -9.79
C THR A 151 0.66 -22.55 -9.55
N PHE A 152 1.05 -22.52 -8.29
CA PHE A 152 2.42 -22.55 -7.84
C PHE A 152 2.60 -23.67 -6.83
N THR A 153 3.78 -24.29 -6.87
CA THR A 153 4.20 -25.25 -5.85
C THR A 153 5.49 -24.76 -5.23
N HIS A 154 5.62 -24.88 -3.92
CA HIS A 154 6.79 -24.44 -3.18
C HIS A 154 7.47 -25.63 -2.52
N ASN A 155 8.80 -25.56 -2.40
CA ASN A 155 9.56 -26.52 -1.60
C ASN A 155 9.52 -26.15 -0.09
N ASP A 156 10.21 -26.93 0.74
CA ASP A 156 10.20 -26.70 2.19
C ASP A 156 10.88 -25.41 2.64
N ARG A 157 11.73 -24.83 1.80
CA ARG A 157 12.37 -23.53 2.02
C ARG A 157 11.52 -22.35 1.50
N GLY A 158 10.32 -22.63 0.97
CA GLY A 158 9.40 -21.63 0.44
C GLY A 158 9.77 -21.11 -0.95
N LEU A 159 10.70 -21.76 -1.66
CA LEU A 159 11.06 -21.39 -3.04
C LEU A 159 10.10 -22.07 -4.02
N GLU A 160 9.71 -21.34 -5.07
CA GLU A 160 8.90 -21.87 -6.16
C GLU A 160 9.63 -23.03 -6.84
N ARG A 161 8.98 -24.20 -6.88
CA ARG A 161 9.48 -25.41 -7.54
C ARG A 161 8.86 -25.62 -8.93
N GLY A 162 7.70 -25.02 -9.18
CA GLY A 162 7.05 -25.12 -10.47
C GLY A 162 5.78 -24.28 -10.57
N ARG A 163 5.49 -23.84 -11.79
CA ARG A 163 4.33 -23.03 -12.15
C ARG A 163 3.60 -23.61 -13.34
N LEU A 164 2.28 -23.71 -13.22
CA LEU A 164 1.39 -24.11 -14.31
C LEU A 164 0.43 -22.97 -14.64
N ARG A 165 0.17 -22.77 -15.92
CA ARG A 165 -0.87 -21.87 -16.43
C ARG A 165 -2.02 -22.72 -16.95
N LYS A 166 -3.20 -22.60 -16.33
CA LYS A 166 -4.44 -23.12 -16.90
C LYS A 166 -5.19 -21.96 -17.53
N ARG A 167 -5.29 -21.98 -18.86
CA ARG A 167 -6.20 -21.12 -19.60
C ARG A 167 -7.60 -21.71 -19.46
N ASN A 168 -8.58 -20.91 -19.03
CA ASN A 168 -9.97 -21.34 -19.05
C ASN A 168 -10.33 -21.71 -20.50
N LEU A 169 -10.61 -22.99 -20.75
CA LEU A 169 -10.92 -23.56 -22.07
C LEU A 169 -12.43 -23.49 -22.42
N TRP A 170 -13.22 -22.66 -21.73
CA TRP A 170 -14.66 -22.52 -21.97
C TRP A 170 -15.01 -21.58 -23.14
N SER A 171 -14.24 -21.64 -24.22
CA SER A 171 -14.59 -21.05 -25.52
C SER A 171 -14.07 -21.93 -26.65
N LEU A 172 -14.49 -23.20 -26.65
CA LEU A 172 -14.51 -24.03 -27.85
C LEU A 172 -15.99 -24.25 -28.20
N PRO A 173 -16.48 -23.80 -29.38
CA PRO A 173 -17.79 -24.24 -29.84
C PRO A 173 -17.75 -25.76 -29.99
N PHE A 174 -18.77 -26.39 -29.43
CA PHE A 174 -19.01 -27.83 -29.44
C PHE A 174 -18.84 -28.40 -30.85
N LEU A 175 -18.01 -29.44 -30.99
CA LEU A 175 -18.00 -30.30 -32.18
C LEU A 175 -19.29 -31.13 -32.15
N GLN A 176 -20.17 -30.99 -33.15
CA GLN A 176 -21.13 -32.06 -33.47
C GLN A 176 -20.71 -32.72 -34.79
N HIS A 177 -20.41 -34.01 -34.68
CA HIS A 177 -20.15 -34.90 -35.80
C HIS A 177 -21.45 -35.47 -36.36
N ARG A 178 -21.50 -35.51 -37.71
CA ARG A 178 -22.25 -36.39 -38.63
C ARG A 178 -23.78 -36.27 -38.69
N PHE A 179 -24.30 -36.00 -39.89
CA PHE A 179 -24.54 -37.02 -40.94
C PHE A 179 -23.96 -36.53 -42.27
#